data_AF-A0AAX6IR53-F1
#
_entry.id   AF-A0AAX6IR53-F1
#
_cell.length_a   1.000
_cell.length_b   1.000
_cell.length_c   1.000
_cell.angle_alpha   90.00
_cell.angle_beta   90.00
_cell.angle_gamma   90.00
#
_symmetry.space_group_name_H-M   'P 1'
#
loop_
_entity.id
_entity.type
_entity.pdbx_description
1 polymer ?
#
loop_
_entity_poly.entity_id
_entity_poly.type
_entity_poly.pdbx_seq_one_letter_code
_entity_poly.pdbx_strand_id
1 'polypeptide(L)'
;MSGKELSKLVAFVKGTQFDLVEYLQRERLGSVRLDNFASGLELIGQKLQMGTLQSILDAEFLLAHMCSVKFEEWIVVLATLLRRTEVLFDLFQHVLRLWRAYNTTLQSHPAFEEYLDLLNDLEEQLSSVTYLDGQRGSSTSSDRS
;
A
#
# COMPACT_ATOMS: atom_id res chain seq x y z
N MET A 1 22.66 12.10 -1.61
CA MET A 1 22.07 11.83 -2.94
C MET A 1 20.80 12.68 -3.09
N SER A 2 20.51 13.21 -4.27
CA SER A 2 19.52 14.30 -4.44
C SER A 2 18.07 13.82 -4.40
N GLY A 3 17.21 14.45 -3.60
CA GLY A 3 15.76 14.16 -3.48
C GLY A 3 14.91 14.51 -4.71
N LYS A 4 15.46 14.42 -5.93
CA LYS A 4 14.75 14.65 -7.20
C LYS A 4 14.71 13.42 -8.09
N GLU A 5 15.09 12.25 -7.59
CA GLU A 5 15.10 11.01 -8.39
C GLU A 5 13.68 10.60 -8.81
N LEU A 6 12.69 10.69 -7.91
CA LEU A 6 11.31 10.38 -8.24
C LEU A 6 10.77 11.33 -9.32
N SER A 7 10.89 12.64 -9.13
CA SER A 7 10.38 13.60 -10.09
C SER A 7 11.04 13.50 -11.46
N LYS A 8 12.32 13.11 -11.51
CA LYS A 8 13.00 12.81 -12.79
C LYS A 8 12.41 11.58 -13.46
N LEU A 9 12.16 10.51 -12.70
CA LEU A 9 11.51 9.30 -13.23
C LEU A 9 10.11 9.63 -13.77
N VAL A 10 9.29 10.31 -12.99
CA VAL A 10 7.92 10.64 -13.40
C VAL A 10 7.91 11.61 -14.59
N ALA A 11 8.79 12.60 -14.63
CA ALA A 11 8.95 13.48 -15.79
C ALA A 11 9.41 12.70 -17.03
N PHE A 12 10.32 11.73 -16.88
CA PHE A 12 10.75 10.85 -17.97
C PHE A 12 9.58 10.01 -18.48
N VAL A 13 8.83 9.34 -17.60
CA VAL A 13 7.67 8.51 -17.99
C VAL A 13 6.62 9.38 -18.70
N LYS A 14 6.28 10.54 -18.14
CA LYS A 14 5.28 11.46 -18.73
C LYS A 14 5.76 12.10 -20.04
N GLY A 15 7.07 12.30 -20.20
CA GLY A 15 7.68 12.94 -21.37
C GLY A 15 8.09 11.99 -22.48
N THR A 16 7.94 10.68 -22.30
CA THR A 16 8.35 9.65 -23.26
C THR A 16 7.23 8.64 -23.51
N GLN A 17 7.43 7.74 -24.49
CA GLN A 17 6.55 6.56 -24.70
C GLN A 17 6.96 5.38 -23.81
N PHE A 18 7.62 5.63 -22.69
CA PHE A 18 8.07 4.56 -21.81
C PHE A 18 6.87 3.86 -21.17
N ASP A 19 6.73 2.55 -21.42
CA ASP A 19 5.68 1.75 -20.83
C ASP A 19 6.06 1.36 -19.39
N LEU A 20 5.65 2.21 -18.44
CA LEU A 20 5.85 1.97 -17.02
C LEU A 20 5.08 0.75 -16.52
N VAL A 21 3.93 0.44 -17.11
CA VAL A 21 3.12 -0.72 -16.71
C VAL A 21 3.86 -2.00 -17.08
N GLU A 22 4.35 -2.13 -18.31
CA GLU A 22 5.16 -3.27 -18.75
C GLU A 22 6.41 -3.43 -17.88
N TYR A 23 7.10 -2.32 -17.59
CA TYR A 23 8.28 -2.33 -16.72
C TYR A 23 7.96 -2.85 -15.31
N LEU A 24 6.93 -2.30 -14.65
CA LEU A 24 6.56 -2.71 -13.30
C LEU A 24 6.06 -4.16 -13.26
N GLN A 25 5.37 -4.65 -14.31
CA GLN A 25 4.98 -6.06 -14.42
C GLN A 25 6.20 -6.97 -14.46
N ARG A 26 7.23 -6.61 -15.22
CA ARG A 26 8.49 -7.36 -15.31
C ARG A 26 9.21 -7.36 -13.97
N GLU A 27 9.32 -6.21 -13.30
CA GLU A 27 9.98 -6.11 -12.01
C GLU A 27 9.24 -6.87 -10.90
N ARG A 28 7.90 -6.82 -10.90
CA ARG A 28 7.06 -7.58 -9.97
C ARG A 28 7.27 -9.09 -10.08
N LEU A 29 7.43 -9.59 -11.29
CA LEU A 29 7.71 -11.01 -11.55
C LEU A 29 9.21 -11.36 -11.36
N GLY A 30 10.06 -10.34 -11.24
CA GLY A 30 11.51 -10.43 -11.23
C GLY A 30 12.16 -10.12 -9.87
N SER A 31 13.03 -9.10 -9.83
CA SER A 31 14.05 -8.90 -8.79
C SER A 31 13.71 -7.93 -7.66
N VAL A 32 12.67 -7.11 -7.80
CA VAL A 32 12.40 -6.03 -6.84
C VAL A 32 11.39 -6.49 -5.80
N ARG A 33 11.87 -7.34 -4.88
CA ARG A 33 11.12 -7.74 -3.68
C ARG A 33 11.51 -6.84 -2.52
N LEU A 34 10.53 -6.56 -1.66
CA LEU A 34 10.80 -5.83 -0.43
C LEU A 34 11.37 -6.79 0.62
N ASP A 35 12.50 -6.44 1.23
CA ASP A 35 13.07 -7.25 2.32
C ASP A 35 12.14 -7.24 3.55
N ASN A 36 11.63 -6.05 3.91
CA ASN A 36 10.58 -5.85 4.91
C ASN A 36 9.97 -4.45 4.77
N PHE A 37 8.80 -4.24 5.37
CA PHE A 37 8.10 -2.95 5.29
C PHE A 37 8.85 -1.81 5.96
N ALA A 38 9.60 -2.06 7.04
CA ALA A 38 10.32 -1.01 7.74
C ALA A 38 11.40 -0.38 6.84
N SER A 39 12.25 -1.21 6.22
CA SER A 39 13.28 -0.73 5.29
C SER A 39 12.68 -0.04 4.06
N GLY A 40 11.54 -0.54 3.56
CA GLY A 40 10.80 0.09 2.47
C GLY A 40 10.30 1.50 2.81
N LEU A 41 9.61 1.63 3.94
CA LEU A 41 9.06 2.91 4.40
C LEU A 41 10.16 3.93 4.69
N GLU A 42 11.25 3.52 5.35
CA GLU A 42 12.38 4.41 5.61
C GLU A 42 13.07 4.85 4.32
N LEU A 43 13.44 3.89 3.45
CA LEU A 43 14.17 4.18 2.22
C LEU A 43 13.38 5.07 1.28
N ILE A 44 12.10 4.73 1.06
CA ILE A 44 11.24 5.48 0.15
C ILE A 44 10.84 6.81 0.80
N GLY A 45 10.46 6.83 2.08
CA GLY A 45 10.14 8.07 2.79
C GLY A 45 11.27 9.10 2.72
N GLN A 46 12.52 8.67 2.91
CA GLN A 46 13.71 9.52 2.75
C GLN A 46 13.91 10.00 1.31
N LYS A 47 13.68 9.12 0.33
CA LYS A 47 13.88 9.44 -1.10
C LYS A 47 12.83 10.39 -1.66
N LEU A 48 11.58 10.28 -1.21
CA LEU A 48 10.48 11.06 -1.78
C LEU A 48 10.47 12.49 -1.28
N GLN A 49 10.86 12.77 -0.03
CA GLN A 49 10.73 14.11 0.54
C GLN A 49 9.28 14.62 0.43
N MET A 50 8.36 13.91 1.10
CA MET A 50 6.89 14.11 1.06
C MET A 50 6.41 15.51 1.51
N GLY A 51 7.31 16.42 1.88
CA GLY A 51 6.99 17.81 2.21
C GLY A 51 6.72 18.72 1.00
N THR A 52 6.82 18.22 -0.25
CA THR A 52 6.55 19.01 -1.46
C THR A 52 5.34 18.48 -2.23
N LEU A 53 4.51 19.39 -2.74
CA LEU A 53 3.34 19.02 -3.56
C LEU A 53 3.73 18.18 -4.78
N GLN A 54 4.85 18.50 -5.43
CA GLN A 54 5.31 17.74 -6.60
C GLN A 54 5.66 16.29 -6.24
N SER A 55 6.34 16.06 -5.11
CA SER A 55 6.63 14.69 -4.66
C SER A 55 5.36 13.91 -4.38
N ILE A 56 4.36 14.55 -3.76
CA ILE A 56 3.08 13.90 -3.46
C ILE A 56 2.40 13.49 -4.77
N LEU A 57 2.31 14.39 -5.74
CA LEU A 57 1.71 14.10 -7.05
C LEU A 57 2.46 13.03 -7.85
N ASP A 58 3.79 13.03 -7.77
CA ASP A 58 4.62 12.01 -8.41
C ASP A 58 4.45 10.63 -7.74
N ALA A 59 4.31 10.61 -6.41
CA ALA A 59 4.05 9.39 -5.65
C ALA A 59 2.66 8.84 -5.94
N GLU A 60 1.63 9.69 -6.02
CA GLU A 60 0.28 9.29 -6.45
C GLU A 60 0.26 8.71 -7.86
N PHE A 61 1.00 9.34 -8.78
CA PHE A 61 1.17 8.82 -10.12
C PHE A 61 1.75 7.41 -10.12
N LEU A 62 2.83 7.16 -9.35
CA LEU A 62 3.39 5.82 -9.23
C LEU A 62 2.44 4.83 -8.56
N LEU A 63 1.75 5.24 -7.49
CA LEU A 63 0.79 4.40 -6.78
C LEU A 63 -0.28 3.87 -7.73
N ALA A 64 -0.85 4.73 -8.58
CA ALA A 64 -1.85 4.33 -9.57
C ALA A 64 -1.32 3.25 -10.54
N HIS A 65 -0.07 3.38 -11.00
CA HIS A 65 0.55 2.40 -11.89
C HIS A 65 0.85 1.09 -11.16
N MET A 66 1.34 1.14 -9.93
CA MET A 66 1.58 -0.05 -9.12
C MET A 66 0.28 -0.81 -8.82
N CYS A 67 -0.82 -0.10 -8.54
CA CYS A 67 -2.16 -0.69 -8.39
C CYS A 67 -2.59 -1.43 -9.65
N SER A 68 -2.38 -0.85 -10.85
CA SER A 68 -2.76 -1.48 -12.13
C SER A 68 -2.07 -2.83 -12.37
N VAL A 69 -0.86 -3.00 -11.82
CA VAL A 69 -0.08 -4.24 -11.96
C VAL A 69 -0.08 -5.07 -10.68
N LYS A 70 -0.88 -4.72 -9.66
CA LYS A 70 -0.92 -5.40 -8.34
C LYS A 70 0.47 -5.63 -7.74
N PHE A 71 1.27 -4.57 -7.64
CA PHE A 71 2.59 -4.66 -7.00
C PHE A 71 2.50 -4.49 -5.47
N GLU A 72 1.86 -5.48 -4.82
CA GLU A 72 1.31 -5.39 -3.45
C GLU A 72 2.25 -4.77 -2.40
N GLU A 73 3.49 -5.27 -2.28
CA GLU A 73 4.46 -4.79 -1.28
C GLU A 73 4.76 -3.29 -1.43
N TRP A 74 4.91 -2.81 -2.67
CA TRP A 74 5.21 -1.41 -2.95
C TRP A 74 3.96 -0.51 -2.93
N ILE A 75 2.79 -1.08 -3.25
CA ILE A 75 1.49 -0.41 -3.01
C ILE A 75 1.38 -0.08 -1.53
N VAL A 76 1.66 -1.03 -0.62
CA VAL A 76 1.62 -0.77 0.83
C VAL A 76 2.55 0.38 1.20
N VAL A 77 3.81 0.34 0.77
CA VAL A 77 4.80 1.40 1.10
C VAL A 77 4.33 2.78 0.64
N LEU A 78 3.92 2.93 -0.63
CA LEU A 78 3.50 4.23 -1.15
C LEU A 78 2.16 4.70 -0.55
N ALA A 79 1.20 3.79 -0.39
CA ALA A 79 -0.10 4.12 0.18
C ALA A 79 0.00 4.52 1.66
N THR A 80 0.91 3.92 2.43
CA THR A 80 1.22 4.36 3.81
C THR A 80 1.81 5.76 3.83
N LEU A 81 2.84 6.04 3.02
CA LEU A 81 3.46 7.37 2.94
C LEU A 81 2.47 8.46 2.47
N LEU A 82 1.53 8.11 1.62
CA LEU A 82 0.45 8.98 1.14
C LEU A 82 -0.80 8.96 2.04
N ARG A 83 -0.81 8.14 3.09
CA ARG A 83 -1.94 7.93 4.00
C ARG A 83 -3.27 7.61 3.27
N ARG A 84 -3.20 6.73 2.26
CA ARG A 84 -4.35 6.30 1.45
C ARG A 84 -5.03 5.08 2.06
N THR A 85 -5.87 5.32 3.06
CA THR A 85 -6.58 4.27 3.80
C THR A 85 -7.42 3.38 2.89
N GLU A 86 -8.12 3.94 1.89
CA GLU A 86 -9.00 3.14 1.02
C GLU A 86 -8.21 2.12 0.18
N VAL A 87 -7.02 2.52 -0.29
CA VAL A 87 -6.12 1.65 -1.08
C VAL A 87 -5.55 0.53 -0.20
N LEU A 88 -5.13 0.86 1.02
CA LEU A 88 -4.62 -0.11 1.98
C LEU A 88 -5.70 -1.09 2.41
N PHE A 89 -6.90 -0.59 2.72
CA PHE A 89 -8.05 -1.42 3.09
C PHE A 89 -8.40 -2.40 1.97
N ASP A 90 -8.54 -1.92 0.73
CA ASP A 90 -8.88 -2.76 -0.43
C ASP A 90 -7.85 -3.87 -0.67
N LEU A 91 -6.56 -3.56 -0.45
CA LEU A 91 -5.50 -4.55 -0.55
C LEU A 91 -5.54 -5.58 0.60
N PHE A 92 -5.67 -5.10 1.84
CA PHE A 92 -5.58 -5.93 3.04
C PHE A 92 -6.79 -6.84 3.25
N GLN A 93 -7.99 -6.43 2.85
CA GLN A 93 -9.18 -7.28 2.93
C GLN A 93 -9.03 -8.56 2.10
N HIS A 94 -8.25 -8.51 1.01
CA HIS A 94 -8.00 -9.65 0.14
C HIS A 94 -6.72 -10.42 0.50
N VAL A 95 -5.75 -9.78 1.15
CA VAL A 95 -4.43 -10.37 1.46
C VAL A 95 -4.10 -10.25 2.96
N LEU A 96 -4.81 -11.01 3.81
CA LEU A 96 -4.64 -10.97 5.28
C LEU A 96 -3.21 -11.26 5.76
N ARG A 97 -2.41 -12.01 5.00
CA ARG A 97 -1.00 -12.24 5.33
C ARG A 97 -0.19 -10.95 5.23
N LEU A 98 -0.48 -10.12 4.23
CA LEU A 98 0.15 -8.83 4.04
C LEU A 98 -0.22 -7.87 5.17
N TRP A 99 -1.50 -7.86 5.56
CA TRP A 99 -1.98 -7.12 6.73
C TRP A 99 -1.19 -7.47 8.00
N ARG A 100 -1.08 -8.77 8.32
CA ARG A 100 -0.35 -9.22 9.53
C ARG A 100 1.10 -8.74 9.53
N ALA A 101 1.80 -8.90 8.41
CA ALA A 101 3.19 -8.46 8.28
C ALA A 101 3.32 -6.93 8.43
N TYR A 102 2.42 -6.16 7.81
CA TYR A 102 2.37 -4.71 7.92
C TYR A 102 2.07 -4.24 9.35
N ASN A 103 1.01 -4.76 9.97
CA ASN A 103 0.59 -4.44 11.32
C ASN A 103 1.70 -4.71 12.34
N THR A 104 2.31 -5.90 12.30
CA THR A 104 3.46 -6.23 13.16
C THR A 104 4.64 -5.29 12.93
N THR A 105 4.92 -4.90 11.68
CA THR A 105 6.01 -3.97 11.37
C THR A 105 5.79 -2.62 12.04
N LEU A 106 4.62 -2.00 11.83
CA LEU A 106 4.34 -0.67 12.38
C LEU A 106 4.31 -0.66 13.92
N GLN A 107 3.73 -1.69 14.54
CA GLN A 107 3.69 -1.78 16.01
C GLN A 107 5.08 -2.00 16.64
N SER A 108 5.99 -2.67 15.92
CA SER A 108 7.32 -3.02 16.45
C SER A 108 8.37 -1.91 16.32
N HIS A 109 8.10 -0.86 15.54
CA HIS A 109 9.08 0.18 15.21
C HIS A 109 8.59 1.56 15.70
N PRO A 110 9.19 2.13 16.76
CA PRO A 110 8.81 3.44 17.28
C PRO A 110 8.91 4.59 16.26
N ALA A 111 9.76 4.45 15.25
CA ALA A 111 9.90 5.43 14.16
C ALA A 111 8.62 5.60 13.33
N PHE A 112 7.66 4.67 13.43
CA PHE A 112 6.41 4.69 12.68
C PHE A 112 5.19 5.05 13.53
N GLU A 113 5.40 5.68 14.69
CA GLU A 113 4.31 6.14 15.57
C GLU A 113 3.29 7.02 14.84
N GLU A 114 3.74 7.81 13.85
CA GLU A 114 2.89 8.68 13.03
C GLU A 114 1.86 7.92 12.18
N TYR A 115 2.00 6.60 11.99
CA TYR A 115 1.06 5.77 11.23
C TYR A 115 0.15 4.91 12.11
N LEU A 116 0.24 5.00 13.44
CA LEU A 116 -0.57 4.17 14.33
C LEU A 116 -2.06 4.52 14.29
N ASP A 117 -2.42 5.78 14.02
CA ASP A 117 -3.80 6.19 13.80
C ASP A 117 -4.36 5.56 12.51
N LEU A 118 -3.61 5.61 11.41
CA LEU A 118 -3.93 4.93 10.15
C LEU A 118 -4.09 3.42 10.37
N LEU A 119 -3.23 2.82 11.19
CA LEU A 119 -3.29 1.39 11.52
C LEU A 119 -4.56 1.04 12.30
N ASN A 120 -4.96 1.88 13.26
CA ASN A 120 -6.19 1.69 14.02
C ASN A 120 -7.44 1.79 13.12
N ASP A 121 -7.48 2.79 12.23
CA ASP A 121 -8.58 2.94 11.26
C ASP A 121 -8.73 1.70 10.38
N LEU A 122 -7.61 1.12 9.92
CA LEU A 122 -7.60 -0.10 9.11
C LEU A 122 -8.06 -1.32 9.91
N GLU A 123 -7.62 -1.49 11.16
CA GLU A 123 -8.03 -2.60 12.02
C GLU A 123 -9.54 -2.57 12.29
N GLU A 124 -10.12 -1.39 12.54
CA GLU A 124 -11.55 -1.22 12.72
C GLU A 124 -12.33 -1.61 11.45
N GLN A 125 -11.88 -1.11 10.29
CA GLN A 125 -12.52 -1.41 9.00
C GLN A 125 -12.43 -2.92 8.67
N LEU A 126 -11.25 -3.53 8.79
CA LEU A 126 -11.05 -4.95 8.50
C LEU A 126 -11.84 -5.87 9.45
N SER A 127 -11.96 -5.46 10.71
CA SER A 127 -12.80 -6.16 11.68
C SER A 127 -14.28 -6.11 11.27
N SER A 128 -14.78 -4.94 10.84
CA SER A 128 -16.18 -4.75 10.44
C SER A 128 -16.62 -5.66 9.28
N VAL A 129 -15.75 -5.89 8.30
CA VAL A 129 -16.01 -6.82 7.17
C VAL A 129 -16.17 -8.25 7.66
N THR A 130 -15.30 -8.67 8.58
CA THR A 130 -15.31 -10.03 9.13
C THR A 130 -16.62 -10.34 9.86
N TYR A 131 -17.23 -9.35 10.52
CA TYR A 131 -18.54 -9.52 11.18
C TYR A 131 -19.70 -9.64 10.18
N LEU A 132 -19.64 -8.96 9.03
CA LEU A 132 -20.70 -9.02 8.02
C LEU A 132 -20.75 -10.38 7.30
N ASP A 133 -19.59 -10.98 7.03
CA ASP A 133 -19.53 -12.35 6.49
C ASP A 133 -20.00 -13.40 7.51
N GLY A 134 -19.80 -13.16 8.81
CA GLY A 134 -20.30 -14.02 9.89
C GLY A 134 -21.83 -13.99 10.07
N GLN A 135 -22.50 -12.87 9.74
CA GLN A 135 -23.96 -12.75 9.85
C GLN A 135 -24.72 -13.27 8.62
N ARG A 136 -24.06 -13.44 7.47
CA ARG A 136 -24.71 -13.95 6.25
C ARG A 136 -24.94 -15.47 6.26
N GLY A 137 -24.37 -16.19 7.24
CA GLY A 137 -24.46 -17.65 7.38
C GLY A 137 -25.55 -18.18 8.32
N SER A 138 -26.30 -17.34 9.04
CA SER A 138 -27.20 -17.76 10.14
C SER A 138 -28.69 -17.56 9.87
N SER A 139 -29.10 -17.51 8.61
CA SER A 139 -30.52 -17.42 8.21
C SER A 139 -30.95 -18.58 7.30
N THR A 140 -30.81 -19.84 7.73
CA THR A 140 -31.61 -20.92 7.14
C THR A 140 -32.04 -21.94 8.19
N SER A 141 -33.34 -22.28 8.14
CA SER A 141 -33.99 -23.46 8.71
C SER A 141 -34.26 -23.48 10.23
N SER A 142 -35.38 -22.86 10.62
CA SER A 142 -36.28 -23.47 11.61
C SER A 142 -37.71 -23.28 11.14
N ASP A 143 -38.15 -24.15 10.22
CA ASP A 143 -39.58 -24.39 10.02
C ASP A 143 -39.81 -25.79 9.43
N ARG A 144 -40.10 -26.75 10.30
CA ARG A 144 -40.91 -27.97 10.10
C ARG A 144 -40.59 -29.02 11.17
N SER A 145 -41.47 -29.16 12.15
CA SER A 145 -42.15 -30.41 12.54
C SER A 145 -43.24 -30.10 13.55
#